data_AF-A0A845RLX6-F1
#
_entry.id   AF-A0A845RLX6-F1
#
_cell.length_a   1.000
_cell.length_b   1.000
_cell.length_c   1.000
_cell.angle_alpha   90.00
_cell.angle_beta   90.00
_cell.angle_gamma   90.00
#
_symmetry.space_group_name_H-M   'P 1'
#
loop_
_entity.id
_entity.type
_entity.pdbx_description
1 polymer ?
#
loop_
_entity_poly.entity_id
_entity_poly.type
_entity_poly.pdbx_seq_one_letter_code
_entity_poly.pdbx_strand_id
1 'polypeptide(L)'
;MRLYKLFSLTAAVIFAVIGFIFLFFPDSALIFFNRFSFYFGLPQSPVQGSGFYLTLASAYMYLVTVLAILMYRYPQQKIYPFLLAHGKLASSVLSIYLFLMHQHYLIYLTNFVIDGCIGIAAVILMKMKKTGV
;
A
#
# COMPACT_ATOMS: atom_id res chain seq x y z
N MET A 1 6.20 -8.70 -20.58
CA MET A 1 4.98 -7.86 -20.80
C MET A 1 3.71 -8.36 -20.10
N ARG A 2 3.31 -9.65 -20.21
CA ARG A 2 2.09 -10.18 -19.58
C ARG A 2 2.08 -10.05 -18.04
N LEU A 3 3.17 -10.43 -17.38
CA LEU A 3 3.30 -10.34 -15.91
C LEU A 3 3.16 -8.90 -15.39
N TYR A 4 3.76 -7.93 -16.08
CA TYR A 4 3.66 -6.51 -15.73
C TYR A 4 2.23 -6.00 -15.79
N LYS A 5 1.49 -6.36 -16.85
CA LYS A 5 0.08 -6.00 -17.00
C LYS A 5 -0.78 -6.69 -15.94
N LEU A 6 -0.52 -7.97 -15.66
CA LEU A 6 -1.23 -8.70 -14.61
C LEU A 6 -1.02 -8.03 -13.24
N PHE A 7 0.23 -7.76 -12.87
CA PHE A 7 0.56 -7.04 -11.64
C PHE A 7 -0.16 -5.69 -11.56
N SER A 8 -0.13 -4.92 -12.64
CA SER A 8 -0.73 -3.57 -12.69
C SER A 8 -2.25 -3.64 -12.52
N LEU A 9 -2.92 -4.60 -13.17
CA LEU A 9 -4.36 -4.79 -13.06
C LEU A 9 -4.76 -5.27 -11.65
N THR A 10 -4.06 -6.28 -11.14
CA THR A 10 -4.30 -6.81 -9.79
C THR A 10 -4.09 -5.73 -8.73
N ALA A 11 -3.00 -4.95 -8.84
CA ALA A 11 -2.73 -3.82 -7.95
C ALA A 11 -3.83 -2.76 -8.03
N ALA A 12 -4.28 -2.38 -9.23
CA ALA A 12 -5.36 -1.42 -9.39
C ALA A 12 -6.65 -1.88 -8.70
N VAL A 13 -7.05 -3.14 -8.90
CA VAL A 13 -8.26 -3.70 -8.27
C VAL A 13 -8.11 -3.71 -6.75
N ILE A 14 -6.98 -4.20 -6.22
CA ILE A 14 -6.75 -4.26 -4.78
C ILE A 14 -6.77 -2.86 -4.15
N PHE A 15 -6.07 -1.89 -4.73
CA PHE A 15 -6.03 -0.52 -4.21
C PHE A 15 -7.40 0.15 -4.26
N ALA A 16 -8.17 -0.06 -5.34
CA ALA A 16 -9.51 0.47 -5.44
C ALA A 16 -10.41 -0.10 -4.33
N VAL A 17 -10.40 -1.42 -4.15
CA VAL A 17 -11.21 -2.11 -3.14
C VAL A 17 -10.82 -1.65 -1.73
N ILE A 18 -9.53 -1.59 -1.42
CA ILE A 18 -9.05 -1.12 -0.10
C ILE A 18 -9.43 0.36 0.11
N GLY A 19 -9.29 1.21 -0.92
CA GLY A 19 -9.71 2.61 -0.86
C GLY A 19 -11.20 2.76 -0.58
N PHE A 20 -12.06 1.94 -1.18
CA PHE A 20 -13.48 1.91 -0.88
C PHE A 20 -13.78 1.44 0.54
N ILE A 21 -13.06 0.44 1.04
CA ILE A 21 -13.19 -0.01 2.43
C ILE A 21 -12.84 1.12 3.38
N PHE A 22 -11.73 1.85 3.15
CA PHE A 22 -11.36 2.98 4.01
C PHE A 22 -12.37 4.13 3.99
N LEU A 23 -13.03 4.35 2.85
CA LEU A 23 -14.02 5.40 2.69
C LEU A 23 -15.35 5.08 3.38
N PHE A 24 -15.86 3.85 3.23
CA PHE A 24 -17.18 3.46 3.74
C PHE A 24 -17.12 2.78 5.11
N PHE A 25 -15.98 2.19 5.46
CA PHE A 25 -15.77 1.42 6.68
C PHE A 25 -14.47 1.85 7.36
N PRO A 26 -14.36 3.14 7.76
CA PRO A 26 -13.11 3.74 8.25
C PRO A 26 -12.50 2.94 9.41
N ASP A 27 -13.32 2.56 10.39
CA ASP A 27 -12.84 1.88 11.60
C ASP A 27 -12.52 0.40 11.37
N SER A 28 -13.06 -0.21 10.31
CA SER A 28 -12.98 -1.66 10.11
C SER A 28 -11.56 -2.17 9.89
N ALA A 29 -10.72 -1.38 9.21
CA ALA A 29 -9.32 -1.74 9.01
C ALA A 29 -8.56 -1.80 10.34
N LEU A 30 -8.69 -0.78 11.18
CA LEU A 30 -8.04 -0.74 12.49
C LEU A 30 -8.55 -1.84 13.41
N ILE A 31 -9.87 -2.07 13.44
CA ILE A 31 -10.49 -3.14 14.24
C ILE A 31 -9.98 -4.52 13.79
N PHE A 32 -9.87 -4.75 12.48
CA PHE A 32 -9.34 -6.01 11.95
C PHE A 32 -7.92 -6.27 12.47
N PHE A 33 -7.01 -5.30 12.33
CA PHE A 33 -5.64 -5.44 12.82
C PHE A 33 -5.55 -5.56 14.34
N ASN A 34 -6.38 -4.83 15.10
CA ASN A 34 -6.42 -4.92 16.56
C ASN A 34 -6.92 -6.28 17.08
N ARG A 35 -7.77 -6.99 16.32
CA ARG A 35 -8.15 -8.37 16.67
C ARG A 35 -6.96 -9.31 16.55
N PHE A 36 -6.12 -9.12 15.52
CA PHE A 36 -4.92 -9.93 15.34
C PHE A 36 -3.78 -9.53 16.29
N SER A 37 -3.71 -8.27 16.71
CA SER A 37 -2.64 -7.78 17.60
C SER A 37 -2.62 -8.55 18.93
N PHE A 38 -3.78 -9.01 19.42
CA PHE A 38 -3.88 -9.84 20.62
C PHE A 38 -3.07 -11.13 20.52
N TYR A 39 -3.13 -11.83 19.38
CA TYR A 39 -2.38 -13.08 19.18
C TYR A 39 -0.86 -12.89 19.19
N PHE A 40 -0.40 -11.68 18.87
CA PHE A 40 1.02 -11.33 18.86
C PHE A 40 1.46 -10.56 20.13
N GLY A 41 0.56 -10.36 21.11
CA GLY A 41 0.86 -9.58 22.32
C GLY A 41 1.13 -8.09 22.06
N LEU A 42 0.68 -7.56 20.92
CA LEU A 42 0.93 -6.18 20.49
C LEU A 42 -0.19 -5.23 20.96
N PRO A 43 0.13 -3.97 21.29
CA PRO A 43 -0.85 -2.99 21.70
C PRO A 43 -1.87 -2.70 20.59
N GLN A 44 -3.08 -2.30 20.99
CA GLN A 44 -4.14 -1.92 20.06
C GLN A 44 -3.96 -0.47 19.60
N SER A 45 -4.15 -0.23 18.31
CA SER A 45 -4.15 1.11 17.74
C SER A 45 -5.46 1.83 18.09
N PRO A 46 -5.41 3.11 18.51
CA PRO A 46 -6.62 3.86 18.84
C PRO A 46 -7.52 4.03 17.62
N VAL A 47 -8.83 3.83 17.83
CA VAL A 47 -9.83 3.90 16.76
C VAL A 47 -10.47 5.30 16.70
N GLN A 48 -10.53 6.01 17.83
CA GLN A 48 -11.10 7.37 17.89
C GLN A 48 -10.22 8.40 17.15
N GLY A 49 -10.86 9.33 16.43
CA GLY A 49 -10.18 10.42 15.72
C GLY A 49 -9.51 10.02 14.39
N SER A 50 -9.67 8.77 13.94
CA SER A 50 -9.03 8.23 12.74
C SER A 50 -9.66 8.70 11.42
N GLY A 51 -10.91 9.20 11.44
CA GLY A 51 -11.69 9.49 10.23
C GLY A 51 -11.03 10.47 9.25
N PHE A 52 -10.38 11.52 9.74
CA PHE A 52 -9.64 12.45 8.88
C PHE A 52 -8.47 11.74 8.17
N TYR A 53 -7.66 11.00 8.91
CA TYR A 53 -6.51 10.27 8.34
C TYR A 53 -6.94 9.15 7.40
N LEU A 54 -8.09 8.52 7.63
CA LEU A 54 -8.67 7.52 6.72
C LEU A 54 -9.19 8.15 5.43
N THR A 55 -9.67 9.39 5.47
CA THR A 55 -9.97 10.17 4.26
C THR A 55 -8.68 10.41 3.46
N LEU A 56 -7.58 10.81 4.11
CA LEU A 56 -6.28 10.94 3.45
C LEU A 56 -5.78 9.61 2.89
N ALA A 57 -5.93 8.51 3.64
CA ALA A 57 -5.55 7.18 3.20
C ALA A 57 -6.37 6.75 1.96
N SER A 58 -7.66 7.06 1.93
CA SER A 58 -8.55 6.80 0.79
C SER A 58 -8.12 7.60 -0.44
N ALA A 59 -7.78 8.88 -0.28
CA ALA A 59 -7.27 9.72 -1.36
C ALA A 59 -5.93 9.19 -1.92
N TYR A 60 -5.04 8.73 -1.03
CA TYR A 60 -3.81 8.07 -1.44
C TYR A 60 -4.07 6.76 -2.20
N MET A 61 -5.01 5.93 -1.73
CA MET A 61 -5.42 4.69 -2.41
C MET A 61 -5.97 4.98 -3.82
N TYR A 62 -6.76 6.05 -3.99
CA TYR A 62 -7.18 6.51 -5.30
C TYR A 62 -5.99 6.85 -6.20
N LEU A 63 -5.00 7.61 -5.70
CA LEU A 63 -3.80 7.96 -6.48
C LEU A 63 -3.03 6.73 -6.94
N VAL A 64 -2.74 5.78 -6.05
CA VAL A 64 -2.00 4.56 -6.42
C VAL A 64 -2.81 3.65 -7.34
N THR A 65 -4.15 3.66 -7.24
CA THR A 65 -5.05 2.99 -8.19
C THR A 65 -4.89 3.57 -9.59
N VAL A 66 -4.93 4.91 -9.70
CA VAL A 66 -4.75 5.61 -10.99
C VAL A 66 -3.37 5.29 -11.57
N LEU A 67 -2.30 5.30 -10.77
CA LEU A 67 -0.97 4.91 -11.22
C LEU A 67 -0.94 3.47 -11.74
N ALA A 68 -1.58 2.53 -11.04
CA ALA A 68 -1.65 1.13 -11.47
C ALA A 68 -2.45 0.96 -12.78
N ILE A 69 -3.53 1.71 -12.97
CA ILE A 69 -4.29 1.74 -14.24
C ILE A 69 -3.42 2.32 -15.37
N LEU A 70 -2.69 3.40 -15.12
CA LEU A 70 -1.78 4.01 -16.09
C LEU A 70 -0.62 3.08 -16.44
N MET A 71 -0.10 2.31 -15.47
CA MET A 71 0.86 1.25 -15.74
C MET A 71 0.27 0.20 -16.68
N TYR A 72 -0.97 -0.26 -16.43
CA TYR A 72 -1.63 -1.24 -17.30
C TYR A 72 -1.85 -0.72 -18.73
N ARG A 73 -2.31 0.52 -18.87
CA ARG A 73 -2.66 1.15 -20.16
C ARG A 73 -1.44 1.58 -20.96
N TYR A 74 -0.41 2.11 -20.29
CA TYR A 74 0.81 2.63 -20.88
C TYR A 74 2.05 1.92 -20.34
N PRO A 75 2.17 0.60 -20.57
CA PRO A 75 3.22 -0.22 -19.96
C PRO A 75 4.63 0.15 -20.44
N GLN A 76 4.77 0.95 -21.50
CA GLN A 76 6.05 1.44 -22.00
C GLN A 76 6.64 2.56 -21.13
N GLN A 77 5.80 3.36 -20.47
CA GLN A 77 6.25 4.46 -19.63
C GLN A 77 6.79 3.95 -18.29
N LYS A 78 7.98 4.42 -17.90
CA LYS A 78 8.64 4.01 -16.64
C LYS A 78 8.28 4.93 -15.47
N ILE A 79 7.70 6.09 -15.74
CA ILE A 79 7.37 7.06 -14.70
C ILE A 79 6.32 6.55 -13.72
N TYR A 80 5.30 5.83 -14.20
CA TYR A 80 4.22 5.31 -13.36
C TYR A 80 4.67 4.25 -12.34
N PRO A 81 5.38 3.17 -12.73
CA PRO A 81 5.90 2.22 -11.74
C PRO A 81 6.94 2.84 -10.81
N PHE A 82 7.69 3.83 -11.29
CA PHE A 82 8.65 4.56 -10.47
C PHE A 82 7.96 5.39 -9.37
N LEU A 83 6.93 6.16 -9.71
CA LEU A 83 6.14 6.94 -8.75
C LEU A 83 5.43 6.02 -7.74
N LEU A 84 4.85 4.91 -8.22
CA LEU A 84 4.21 3.93 -7.35
C LEU A 84 5.21 3.31 -6.37
N ALA A 85 6.41 2.94 -6.85
CA ALA A 85 7.47 2.42 -6.01
C ALA A 85 7.89 3.43 -4.95
N HIS A 86 8.13 4.70 -5.32
CA HIS A 86 8.47 5.75 -4.37
C HIS A 86 7.40 5.95 -3.30
N GLY A 87 6.13 6.03 -3.71
CA GLY A 87 5.02 6.18 -2.77
C GLY A 87 4.94 5.03 -1.76
N LYS A 88 5.05 3.79 -2.25
CA LYS A 88 4.94 2.59 -1.42
C LYS A 88 6.17 2.38 -0.53
N LEU A 89 7.37 2.58 -1.05
CA LEU A 89 8.59 2.49 -0.25
C LEU A 89 8.65 3.59 0.83
N ALA A 90 8.22 4.82 0.52
CA ALA A 90 8.14 5.88 1.52
C ALA A 90 7.15 5.52 2.64
N SER A 91 5.96 5.01 2.30
CA SER A 91 4.98 4.54 3.29
C SER A 91 5.54 3.40 4.13
N SER A 92 6.24 2.45 3.52
CA SER A 92 6.90 1.33 4.20
C SER A 92 7.95 1.81 5.20
N VAL A 93 8.88 2.67 4.78
CA VAL A 93 9.94 3.24 5.64
C VAL A 93 9.36 4.03 6.80
N LEU A 94 8.33 4.85 6.56
CA LEU A 94 7.65 5.59 7.62
C LEU A 94 6.94 4.65 8.59
N SER A 95 6.35 3.56 8.11
CA SER A 95 5.64 2.59 8.96
C SER A 95 6.60 1.86 9.90
N ILE A 96 7.75 1.40 9.41
CA ILE A 96 8.74 0.76 10.31
C ILE A 96 9.36 1.77 11.27
N TYR A 97 9.59 3.01 10.83
CA TYR A 97 10.05 4.08 11.71
C TYR A 97 9.06 4.32 12.86
N LEU A 98 7.76 4.47 12.56
CA LEU A 98 6.72 4.67 13.58
C LEU A 98 6.54 3.45 14.49
N PHE A 99 6.70 2.24 13.96
CA PHE A 99 6.68 1.02 14.76
C PHE A 99 7.79 1.00 15.82
N LEU A 100 9.00 1.45 15.45
CA LEU A 100 10.17 1.45 16.34
C LEU A 100 10.21 2.65 17.30
N MET A 101 9.70 3.81 16.87
CA MET A 101 9.89 5.08 17.60
C MET A 101 8.63 5.57 18.34
N HIS A 102 7.44 5.11 17.98
CA HIS A 102 6.19 5.57 18.59
C HIS A 102 5.49 4.45 19.35
N GLN A 103 4.88 3.50 18.64
CA GLN A 103 4.15 2.39 19.24
C GLN A 103 4.20 1.16 18.33
N HIS A 104 4.30 -0.01 18.95
CA HIS A 104 4.43 -1.30 18.27
C HIS A 104 3.08 -1.81 17.74
N TYR A 105 2.33 -0.97 17.01
CA TYR A 105 1.05 -1.38 16.44
C TYR A 105 1.26 -2.34 15.27
N LEU A 106 0.48 -3.44 15.28
CA LEU A 106 0.56 -4.46 14.22
C LEU A 106 0.34 -3.84 12.83
N ILE A 107 -0.55 -2.85 12.71
CA ILE A 107 -0.83 -2.18 11.44
C ILE A 107 0.41 -1.52 10.83
N TYR A 108 1.33 -0.97 11.64
CA TYR A 108 2.56 -0.38 11.13
C TYR A 108 3.51 -1.44 10.59
N LEU A 109 3.65 -2.58 11.29
CA LEU A 109 4.46 -3.68 10.82
C LEU A 109 3.89 -4.30 9.54
N THR A 110 2.57 -4.51 9.49
CA THR A 110 1.90 -5.02 8.30
C THR A 110 2.05 -4.06 7.12
N ASN A 111 1.88 -2.76 7.35
CA ASN A 111 2.04 -1.76 6.28
C ASN A 111 3.49 -1.69 5.79
N PHE A 112 4.49 -1.78 6.68
CA PHE A 112 5.89 -1.90 6.30
C PHE A 112 6.12 -3.07 5.34
N VAL A 113 5.63 -4.26 5.69
CA VAL A 113 5.82 -5.47 4.87
C VAL A 113 5.10 -5.35 3.54
N ILE A 114 3.79 -5.03 3.55
CA ILE A 114 2.97 -4.99 2.33
C ILE A 114 3.48 -3.92 1.37
N ASP A 115 3.65 -2.68 1.84
CA ASP A 115 4.07 -1.59 0.97
C ASP A 115 5.53 -1.74 0.53
N GLY A 116 6.39 -2.34 1.38
CA GLY A 116 7.75 -2.71 1.01
C GLY A 116 7.77 -3.72 -0.12
N CYS A 117 7.01 -4.81 -0.01
CA CYS A 117 6.87 -5.83 -1.05
C CYS A 117 6.34 -5.23 -2.37
N ILE A 118 5.30 -4.41 -2.32
CA ILE A 118 4.73 -3.76 -3.51
C ILE A 118 5.74 -2.81 -4.16
N GLY A 119 6.42 -1.99 -3.36
CA GLY A 119 7.42 -1.05 -3.85
C GLY A 119 8.60 -1.76 -4.51
N ILE A 120 9.12 -2.81 -3.87
CA ILE A 120 10.19 -3.64 -4.42
C ILE A 120 9.74 -4.34 -5.70
N ALA A 121 8.53 -4.93 -5.71
CA ALA A 121 7.98 -5.58 -6.90
C ALA A 121 7.88 -4.60 -8.08
N ALA A 122 7.42 -3.36 -7.85
CA ALA A 122 7.37 -2.33 -8.87
C ALA A 122 8.75 -1.97 -9.43
N VAL A 123 9.78 -1.87 -8.58
CA VAL A 123 11.18 -1.64 -9.00
C VAL A 123 11.72 -2.82 -9.81
N ILE A 124 11.50 -4.06 -9.36
CA ILE A 124 11.94 -5.27 -10.05
C ILE A 124 11.30 -5.33 -11.44
N LEU A 125 9.99 -5.15 -11.52
CA LEU A 125 9.24 -5.14 -12.79
C LEU A 125 9.74 -4.04 -13.74
N MET A 126 10.08 -2.86 -13.20
CA MET A 126 10.69 -1.79 -13.99
C MET A 126 12.08 -2.17 -14.53
N LYS A 127 12.90 -2.85 -13.72
CA LYS A 127 14.25 -3.31 -14.10
C LYS A 127 14.20 -4.45 -15.13
N MET A 128 13.34 -5.45 -14.94
CA MET A 128 13.16 -6.56 -15.89
C MET A 128 12.80 -6.05 -17.30
N LYS A 129 11.98 -5.00 -17.38
CA LYS A 129 11.62 -4.36 -18.64
C LYS A 129 12.78 -3.62 -19.31
N LYS A 130 13.82 -3.25 -18.56
CA LYS A 130 15.05 -2.62 -19.10
C LYS A 130 15.97 -3.66 -19.75
N THR A 131 15.95 -4.91 -19.28
CA THR A 131 16.83 -5.99 -19.75
C THR A 131 16.30 -6.81 -20.91
N GLY A 132 15.14 -6.48 -21.49
CA GLY A 132 14.67 -7.10 -22.73
C GLY A 132 14.29 -8.60 -22.62
N VAL A 133 13.96 -9.07 -21.41
CA VAL A 133 13.39 -10.39 -21.15
C VAL A 133 11.87 -10.28 -20.98
#